data_AF-A0A3D0XD41-F1
#
_entry.id   AF-A0A3D0XD41-F1
#
_cell.length_a   1.000
_cell.length_b   1.000
_cell.length_c   1.000
_cell.angle_alpha   90.00
_cell.angle_beta   90.00
_cell.angle_gamma   90.00
#
_symmetry.space_group_name_H-M   'P 1'
#
loop_
_entity.id
_entity.type
_entity.pdbx_description
1 polymer ?
#
loop_
_entity_poly.entity_id
_entity_poly.type
_entity_poly.pdbx_seq_one_letter_code
_entity_poly.pdbx_strand_id
1 'polypeptide(L)'
;MHPGLSMGFAILNGVNFWHNREGRVVHLGYDAMKTQGLVLTLNLQQAYVDADGSQLCKETLEYRIVPNTDGYLISQESMFSADKPFYFGVKEEMGLTMRVATPLVVRSGLGGRILNGQGGENEKGTWGKVDQWWDYSGTIQGQWVGMQLMTGPGNPDTWAHSRDYGVLVANPFPLDIKANRSKRVEVPPGETFTLRFGVQIHQHLDAQGFDPAQSYRRYLSIVSQP
;
A
#
# COMPACT_ATOMS: atom_id res chain seq x y z
N MET A 1 0.14 16.36 4.70
CA MET A 1 1.22 15.46 4.24
C MET A 1 0.97 14.11 4.90
N HIS A 2 0.97 13.01 4.16
CA HIS A 2 0.77 11.66 4.70
C HIS A 2 2.11 11.06 5.14
N PRO A 3 2.40 10.87 6.43
CA PRO A 3 3.62 10.21 6.87
C PRO A 3 3.44 8.68 6.95
N GLY A 4 4.52 7.93 6.71
CA GLY A 4 4.56 6.50 6.98
C GLY A 4 3.77 5.63 5.99
N LEU A 5 3.15 4.56 6.51
CA LEU A 5 2.34 3.60 5.77
C LEU A 5 0.84 3.87 6.04
N SER A 6 0.03 3.95 4.99
CA SER A 6 -1.42 4.19 5.11
C SER A 6 -2.21 3.64 3.93
N MET A 7 -3.40 3.11 4.18
CA MET A 7 -4.40 2.85 3.13
C MET A 7 -5.24 4.12 2.91
N GLY A 8 -5.32 4.61 1.67
CA GLY A 8 -6.00 5.88 1.39
C GLY A 8 -6.81 5.86 0.11
N PHE A 9 -7.98 6.51 0.11
CA PHE A 9 -8.87 6.60 -1.04
C PHE A 9 -9.35 8.03 -1.25
N ALA A 10 -8.90 8.67 -2.33
CA ALA A 10 -9.38 10.00 -2.72
C ALA A 10 -10.81 10.02 -3.30
N ILE A 11 -11.35 8.87 -3.71
CA ILE A 11 -12.74 8.73 -4.18
C ILE A 11 -13.32 7.40 -3.70
N LEU A 12 -13.98 7.41 -2.54
CA LEU A 12 -14.80 6.31 -2.03
C LEU A 12 -16.24 6.79 -1.93
N ASN A 13 -17.13 6.25 -2.76
CA ASN A 13 -18.51 6.72 -2.94
C ASN A 13 -18.63 8.24 -3.21
N GLY A 14 -17.62 8.84 -3.85
CA GLY A 14 -17.54 10.28 -4.12
C GLY A 14 -16.89 11.11 -3.00
N VAL A 15 -16.55 10.50 -1.87
CA VAL A 15 -15.94 11.18 -0.72
C VAL A 15 -14.42 11.02 -0.72
N ASN A 16 -13.70 12.10 -0.43
CA ASN A 16 -12.24 12.11 -0.34
C ASN A 16 -11.75 11.85 1.09
N PHE A 17 -11.15 10.67 1.30
CA PHE A 17 -10.46 10.30 2.55
C PHE A 17 -8.96 10.54 2.50
N TRP A 18 -8.39 10.75 1.31
CA TRP A 18 -6.98 11.07 1.15
C TRP A 18 -6.63 12.40 1.82
N HIS A 19 -7.32 13.48 1.50
CA HIS A 19 -6.97 14.81 2.01
C HIS A 19 -7.42 15.05 3.46
N ASN A 20 -8.13 14.11 4.09
CA ASN A 20 -8.72 14.25 5.43
C ASN A 20 -9.58 15.53 5.59
N ARG A 21 -10.36 15.86 4.55
CA ARG A 21 -11.21 17.06 4.53
C ARG A 21 -12.71 16.74 4.43
N GLU A 22 -13.06 15.74 3.63
CA GLU A 22 -14.46 15.43 3.31
C GLU A 22 -14.97 14.23 4.10
N GLY A 23 -14.14 13.20 4.26
CA GLY A 23 -14.42 12.05 5.10
C GLY A 23 -13.33 11.82 6.14
N ARG A 24 -13.61 10.92 7.09
CA ARG A 24 -12.65 10.44 8.09
C ARG A 24 -12.69 8.93 8.21
N VAL A 25 -11.52 8.35 8.43
CA VAL A 25 -11.38 6.93 8.80
C VAL A 25 -11.40 6.84 10.33
N VAL A 26 -12.37 6.13 10.89
CA VAL A 26 -12.55 5.97 12.34
C VAL A 26 -12.04 4.59 12.73
N HIS A 27 -11.02 4.54 13.58
CA HIS A 27 -10.60 3.28 14.20
C HIS A 27 -11.65 2.82 15.21
N LEU A 28 -12.20 1.62 15.00
CA LEU A 28 -13.26 1.06 15.83
C LEU A 28 -12.73 0.16 16.96
N GLY A 29 -11.45 -0.22 16.90
CA GLY A 29 -10.80 -1.05 17.91
C GLY A 29 -10.04 -2.23 17.32
N TYR A 30 -9.46 -3.04 18.20
CA TYR A 30 -8.75 -4.28 17.88
C TYR A 30 -9.65 -5.48 18.18
N ASP A 31 -9.73 -6.42 17.24
CA ASP A 31 -10.39 -7.71 17.45
C ASP A 31 -9.45 -8.70 18.14
N ALA A 32 -8.17 -8.68 17.74
CA ALA A 32 -7.15 -9.53 18.30
C ALA A 32 -5.76 -8.93 18.12
N MET A 33 -4.86 -9.24 19.05
CA MET A 33 -3.43 -9.00 18.93
C MET A 33 -2.70 -10.19 19.54
N LYS A 34 -1.87 -10.87 18.75
CA LYS A 34 -1.23 -12.12 19.15
C LYS A 34 0.22 -12.15 18.69
N THR A 35 1.08 -12.68 19.54
CA THR A 35 2.48 -12.96 19.21
C THR A 35 2.72 -14.46 19.20
N GLN A 36 3.39 -14.97 18.15
CA GLN A 36 3.90 -16.33 18.09
C GLN A 36 5.40 -16.28 17.80
N GLY A 37 6.21 -16.50 18.83
CA GLY A 37 7.65 -16.21 18.76
C GLY A 37 7.86 -14.71 18.48
N LEU A 38 8.57 -14.40 17.40
CA LEU A 38 8.82 -13.01 16.97
C LEU A 38 7.80 -12.47 15.95
N VAL A 39 6.78 -13.27 15.60
CA VAL A 39 5.74 -12.85 14.67
C VAL A 39 4.61 -12.18 15.43
N LEU A 40 4.22 -10.98 15.02
CA LEU A 40 3.03 -10.28 15.51
C LEU A 40 1.91 -10.40 14.46
N THR A 41 0.72 -10.79 14.88
CA THR A 41 -0.52 -10.67 14.10
C THR A 41 -1.48 -9.77 14.87
N LEU A 42 -2.09 -8.81 14.17
CA LEU A 42 -3.08 -7.91 14.74
C LEU A 42 -4.26 -7.74 13.79
N ASN A 43 -5.46 -7.84 14.34
CA ASN A 43 -6.73 -7.68 13.63
C ASN A 43 -7.44 -6.46 14.21
N LEU A 44 -7.92 -5.58 13.34
CA LEU A 44 -8.60 -4.36 13.75
C LEU A 44 -9.73 -4.00 12.79
N GLN A 45 -10.57 -3.08 13.23
CA GLN A 45 -11.69 -2.59 12.44
C GLN A 45 -11.62 -1.08 12.26
N GLN A 46 -12.05 -0.61 11.10
CA GLN A 46 -12.19 0.80 10.77
C GLN A 46 -13.52 1.06 10.07
N ALA A 47 -14.01 2.29 10.15
CA ALA A 47 -15.16 2.77 9.39
C ALA A 47 -14.77 3.98 8.54
N TYR A 48 -15.20 3.97 7.28
CA TYR A 48 -15.12 5.12 6.40
C TYR A 48 -16.40 5.94 6.55
N VAL A 49 -16.30 7.12 7.13
CA VAL A 49 -17.45 7.97 7.49
C VAL A 49 -17.37 9.29 6.74
N ASP A 50 -18.47 9.70 6.11
CA ASP A 50 -18.57 10.99 5.41
C ASP A 50 -18.74 12.19 6.38
N ALA A 51 -18.81 13.40 5.81
CA ALA A 51 -18.96 14.63 6.58
C ALA A 51 -20.25 14.70 7.41
N ASP A 52 -21.31 14.02 6.97
CA ASP A 52 -22.62 13.99 7.63
C ASP A 52 -22.69 12.91 8.74
N GLY A 53 -21.62 12.12 8.89
CA GLY A 53 -21.54 11.04 9.87
C GLY A 53 -22.08 9.70 9.37
N SER A 54 -22.41 9.57 8.09
CA SER A 54 -22.86 8.31 7.51
C SER A 54 -21.66 7.40 7.22
N GLN A 55 -21.75 6.16 7.68
CA GLN A 55 -20.76 5.13 7.36
C GLN A 55 -20.97 4.63 5.93
N LEU A 56 -19.95 4.77 5.08
CA LEU A 56 -19.95 4.30 3.70
C LEU A 56 -19.61 2.81 3.63
N CYS A 57 -18.57 2.40 4.33
CA CYS A 57 -18.19 1.00 4.48
C CYS A 57 -17.39 0.79 5.77
N LYS A 58 -17.27 -0.49 6.15
CA LYS A 58 -16.39 -0.97 7.20
C LYS A 58 -15.17 -1.63 6.54
N GLU A 59 -14.00 -1.46 7.15
CA GLU A 59 -12.80 -2.23 6.85
C GLU A 59 -12.48 -3.14 8.04
N THR A 60 -12.31 -4.43 7.77
CA THR A 60 -11.63 -5.36 8.69
C THR A 60 -10.22 -5.58 8.16
N LEU A 61 -9.24 -5.38 9.02
CA LEU A 61 -7.84 -5.30 8.64
C LEU A 61 -7.01 -6.30 9.45
N GLU A 62 -6.21 -7.10 8.77
CA GLU A 62 -5.16 -7.90 9.40
C GLU A 62 -3.79 -7.36 9.00
N TYR A 63 -2.92 -7.18 10.00
CA TYR A 63 -1.48 -7.07 9.77
C TYR A 63 -0.76 -8.28 10.35
N ARG A 64 0.29 -8.71 9.64
CA ARG A 64 1.28 -9.65 10.15
C ARG A 64 2.68 -9.06 9.98
N ILE A 65 3.45 -8.99 11.06
CA ILE A 65 4.82 -8.49 11.06
C ILE A 65 5.75 -9.67 11.34
N VAL A 66 6.61 -9.98 10.37
CA VAL A 66 7.49 -11.16 10.37
C VAL A 66 8.94 -10.70 10.19
N PRO A 67 9.82 -10.87 11.19
CA PRO A 67 11.25 -10.64 11.00
C PRO A 67 11.82 -11.67 10.02
N ASN A 68 12.80 -11.25 9.23
CA ASN A 68 13.52 -12.10 8.29
C ASN A 68 14.97 -11.62 8.12
N THR A 69 15.71 -12.24 7.21
CA THR A 69 17.13 -11.96 6.98
C THR A 69 17.41 -10.54 6.49
N ASP A 70 16.43 -9.88 5.86
CA ASP A 70 16.60 -8.55 5.30
C ASP A 70 16.13 -7.47 6.28
N GLY A 71 15.25 -7.82 7.22
CA GLY A 71 14.66 -6.90 8.19
C GLY A 71 13.28 -7.37 8.65
N TYR A 72 12.23 -6.62 8.32
CA TYR A 72 10.85 -6.95 8.67
C TYR A 72 9.96 -6.95 7.43
N LEU A 73 9.16 -8.00 7.29
CA LEU A 73 8.08 -8.08 6.32
C LEU A 73 6.75 -7.84 7.02
N ILE A 74 6.03 -6.82 6.57
CA ILE A 74 4.68 -6.50 7.00
C ILE A 74 3.72 -6.95 5.89
N SER A 75 2.83 -7.90 6.15
CA SER A 75 1.69 -8.16 5.28
C SER A 75 0.45 -7.45 5.82
N GLN A 76 -0.39 -6.96 4.91
CA GLN A 76 -1.65 -6.30 5.19
C GLN A 76 -2.75 -6.93 4.33
N GLU A 77 -3.85 -7.33 4.95
CA GLU A 77 -5.09 -7.74 4.27
C GLU A 77 -6.25 -6.86 4.74
N SER A 78 -6.79 -6.05 3.82
CA SER A 78 -7.91 -5.13 4.03
C SER A 78 -9.16 -5.70 3.36
N MET A 79 -10.23 -5.89 4.14
CA MET A 79 -11.54 -6.36 3.66
C MET A 79 -12.59 -5.27 3.84
N PHE A 80 -13.13 -4.75 2.74
CA PHE A 80 -14.13 -3.69 2.74
C PHE A 80 -15.52 -4.23 2.45
N SER A 81 -16.50 -3.92 3.29
CA SER A 81 -17.90 -4.35 3.12
C SER A 81 -18.91 -3.37 3.73
N ALA A 82 -20.17 -3.46 3.27
CA ALA A 82 -21.29 -2.66 3.77
C ALA A 82 -22.65 -3.33 3.43
N ASP A 83 -23.71 -2.96 4.15
CA ASP A 83 -25.09 -3.40 3.87
C ASP A 83 -25.74 -2.65 2.69
N LYS A 84 -25.10 -1.59 2.22
CA LYS A 84 -25.51 -0.79 1.05
C LYS A 84 -24.40 -0.88 -0.01
N PRO A 85 -24.73 -0.72 -1.30
CA PRO A 85 -23.68 -0.69 -2.31
C PRO A 85 -22.79 0.54 -2.10
N PHE A 86 -21.50 0.37 -2.40
CA PHE A 86 -20.52 1.46 -2.43
C PHE A 86 -19.53 1.21 -3.56
N TYR A 87 -18.73 2.22 -3.90
CA TYR A 87 -17.75 2.07 -4.99
C TYR A 87 -16.44 2.80 -4.70
N PHE A 88 -15.38 2.29 -5.32
CA PHE A 88 -14.10 3.00 -5.45
C PHE A 88 -14.02 3.66 -6.84
N GLY A 89 -13.70 4.95 -6.85
CA GLY A 89 -13.51 5.71 -8.09
C GLY A 89 -12.11 5.58 -8.68
N VAL A 90 -11.82 6.42 -9.66
CA VAL A 90 -10.49 6.48 -10.31
C VAL A 90 -9.79 7.78 -9.96
N LYS A 91 -8.68 7.66 -9.23
CA LYS A 91 -7.74 8.72 -8.88
C LYS A 91 -6.38 8.11 -8.62
N GLU A 92 -5.31 8.86 -8.84
CA GLU A 92 -3.95 8.39 -8.57
C GLU A 92 -3.66 8.11 -7.08
N GLU A 93 -4.42 8.75 -6.18
CA GLU A 93 -4.34 8.66 -4.72
C GLU A 93 -5.32 7.60 -4.15
N MET A 94 -5.22 6.36 -4.63
CA MET A 94 -6.12 5.25 -4.26
C MET A 94 -5.32 3.97 -4.00
N GLY A 95 -5.18 3.54 -2.75
CA GLY A 95 -4.54 2.27 -2.38
C GLY A 95 -3.52 2.39 -1.25
N LEU A 96 -2.65 1.39 -1.12
CA LEU A 96 -1.64 1.36 -0.07
C LEU A 96 -0.53 2.34 -0.41
N THR A 97 -0.27 3.25 0.53
CA THR A 97 0.67 4.35 0.39
C THR A 97 1.81 4.19 1.36
N MET A 98 3.02 4.44 0.86
CA MET A 98 4.19 4.66 1.70
C MET A 98 4.83 6.02 1.41
N ARG A 99 5.41 6.61 2.45
CA ARG A 99 6.28 7.77 2.34
C ARG A 99 7.59 7.53 3.07
N VAL A 100 8.69 7.77 2.36
CA VAL A 100 10.03 7.40 2.81
C VAL A 100 10.80 8.57 3.43
N ALA A 101 11.83 8.25 4.22
CA ALA A 101 12.74 9.23 4.80
C ALA A 101 13.53 9.97 3.71
N THR A 102 13.90 11.24 3.97
CA THR A 102 14.59 12.13 3.02
C THR A 102 15.79 11.50 2.30
N PRO A 103 16.69 10.72 2.94
CA PRO A 103 17.81 10.09 2.23
C PRO A 103 17.42 9.09 1.14
N LEU A 104 16.21 8.53 1.21
CA LEU A 104 15.67 7.58 0.23
C LEU A 104 14.94 8.28 -0.92
N VAL A 105 14.74 9.60 -0.83
CA VAL A 105 14.02 10.39 -1.83
C VAL A 105 14.94 10.70 -3.01
N VAL A 106 14.51 10.39 -4.24
CA VAL A 106 15.28 10.64 -5.48
C VAL A 106 15.68 12.12 -5.61
N ARG A 107 14.70 13.02 -5.48
CA ARG A 107 14.91 14.49 -5.57
C ARG A 107 15.76 15.08 -4.45
N SER A 108 16.09 14.33 -3.41
CA SER A 108 17.02 14.81 -2.38
C SER A 108 18.46 14.94 -2.91
N GLY A 109 18.80 14.20 -3.98
CA GLY A 109 20.17 14.13 -4.48
C GLY A 109 21.11 13.32 -3.59
N LEU A 110 20.60 12.62 -2.57
CA LEU A 110 21.40 11.82 -1.62
C LEU A 110 21.60 10.36 -2.05
N GLY A 111 21.27 10.03 -3.30
CA GLY A 111 21.43 8.67 -3.86
C GLY A 111 20.24 7.74 -3.64
N GLY A 112 19.08 8.27 -3.24
CA GLY A 112 17.82 7.52 -3.23
C GLY A 112 17.33 7.18 -4.64
N ARG A 113 16.67 6.03 -4.80
CA ARG A 113 16.11 5.56 -6.08
C ARG A 113 14.78 4.85 -5.89
N ILE A 114 14.05 4.68 -7.00
CA ILE A 114 12.85 3.84 -7.10
C ILE A 114 13.10 2.77 -8.16
N LEU A 115 12.82 1.50 -7.84
CA LEU A 115 12.82 0.40 -8.81
C LEU A 115 11.48 -0.32 -8.83
N ASN A 116 11.17 -1.02 -9.92
CA ASN A 116 10.07 -1.98 -9.99
C ASN A 116 10.51 -3.30 -10.65
N GLY A 117 9.62 -4.30 -10.63
CA GLY A 117 9.84 -5.64 -11.20
C GLY A 117 10.17 -5.67 -12.68
N GLN A 118 9.77 -4.67 -13.44
CA GLN A 118 10.03 -4.56 -14.88
C GLN A 118 11.32 -3.79 -15.22
N GLY A 119 12.13 -3.43 -14.22
CA GLY A 119 13.39 -2.70 -14.42
C GLY A 119 13.22 -1.21 -14.70
N GLY A 120 12.03 -0.67 -14.45
CA GLY A 120 11.77 0.77 -14.45
C GLY A 120 12.49 1.45 -13.28
N GLU A 121 13.02 2.65 -13.53
CA GLU A 121 13.77 3.42 -12.56
C GLU A 121 13.18 4.82 -12.37
N ASN A 122 13.05 5.23 -11.10
CA ASN A 122 12.54 6.54 -10.66
C ASN A 122 11.14 6.86 -11.22
N GLU A 123 10.61 8.07 -10.99
CA GLU A 123 9.26 8.48 -11.39
C GLU A 123 9.02 8.23 -12.89
N LYS A 124 10.01 8.56 -13.74
CA LYS A 124 9.95 8.36 -15.19
C LYS A 124 9.71 6.91 -15.60
N GLY A 125 10.34 5.95 -14.90
CA GLY A 125 10.28 4.54 -15.23
C GLY A 125 9.17 3.77 -14.51
N THR A 126 8.63 4.30 -13.41
CA THR A 126 7.74 3.54 -12.52
C THR A 126 6.32 4.10 -12.43
N TRP A 127 6.11 5.40 -12.66
CA TRP A 127 4.78 5.99 -12.53
C TRP A 127 3.82 5.48 -13.61
N GLY A 128 2.61 5.10 -13.20
CA GLY A 128 1.57 4.61 -14.11
C GLY A 128 1.84 3.20 -14.67
N LYS A 129 2.91 2.53 -14.23
CA LYS A 129 3.28 1.19 -14.69
C LYS A 129 2.66 0.14 -13.77
N VAL A 130 1.95 -0.81 -14.37
CA VAL A 130 1.46 -2.01 -13.68
C VAL A 130 2.66 -2.88 -13.35
N ASP A 131 2.77 -3.33 -12.10
CA ASP A 131 3.83 -4.24 -11.67
C ASP A 131 3.43 -5.01 -10.40
N GLN A 132 4.30 -5.93 -9.97
CA GLN A 132 4.12 -6.74 -8.78
C GLN A 132 4.70 -6.08 -7.52
N TRP A 133 5.72 -5.23 -7.68
CA TRP A 133 6.38 -4.55 -6.57
C TRP A 133 7.15 -3.31 -7.00
N TRP A 134 7.41 -2.44 -6.02
CA TRP A 134 8.21 -1.23 -6.15
C TRP A 134 9.06 -1.03 -4.91
N ASP A 135 10.33 -0.66 -5.08
CA ASP A 135 11.28 -0.45 -3.98
C ASP A 135 11.80 0.98 -3.98
N TYR A 136 11.65 1.68 -2.85
CA TYR A 136 12.41 2.89 -2.57
C TYR A 136 13.58 2.54 -1.68
N SER A 137 14.78 2.88 -2.13
CA SER A 137 16.00 2.53 -1.39
C SER A 137 17.11 3.55 -1.63
N GLY A 138 18.05 3.59 -0.71
CA GLY A 138 19.12 4.58 -0.66
C GLY A 138 20.05 4.32 0.52
N THR A 139 21.00 5.23 0.76
CA THR A 139 21.96 5.08 1.86
C THR A 139 21.54 5.90 3.08
N ILE A 140 21.46 5.25 4.24
CA ILE A 140 21.29 5.89 5.55
C ILE A 140 22.46 5.44 6.42
N GLN A 141 23.26 6.39 6.92
CA GLN A 141 24.38 6.11 7.82
C GLN A 141 25.34 5.01 7.31
N GLY A 142 25.61 5.00 6.00
CA GLY A 142 26.52 4.02 5.37
C GLY A 142 25.94 2.61 5.21
N GLN A 143 24.63 2.43 5.39
CA GLN A 143 23.91 1.19 5.08
C GLN A 143 22.91 1.44 3.95
N TRP A 144 22.74 0.45 3.08
CA TRP A 144 21.68 0.44 2.09
C TRP A 144 20.37 0.07 2.77
N VAL A 145 19.39 0.97 2.77
CA VAL A 145 18.11 0.80 3.45
C VAL A 145 16.99 1.07 2.47
N GLY A 146 15.87 0.34 2.60
CA GLY A 146 14.70 0.63 1.79
C GLY A 146 13.39 0.04 2.29
N MET A 147 12.36 0.35 1.51
CA MET A 147 11.00 -0.15 1.67
C MET A 147 10.49 -0.62 0.32
N GLN A 148 10.29 -1.93 0.19
CA GLN A 148 9.65 -2.53 -0.98
C GLN A 148 8.17 -2.76 -0.70
N LEU A 149 7.30 -2.17 -1.51
CA LEU A 149 5.85 -2.38 -1.48
C LEU A 149 5.47 -3.36 -2.58
N MET A 150 4.73 -4.41 -2.24
CA MET A 150 4.32 -5.52 -3.10
C MET A 150 2.80 -5.64 -3.15
N THR A 151 2.22 -5.84 -4.34
CA THR A 151 0.80 -6.21 -4.48
C THR A 151 0.61 -7.71 -4.25
N GLY A 152 -0.54 -8.11 -3.73
CA GLY A 152 -0.82 -9.48 -3.28
C GLY A 152 -1.77 -10.29 -4.16
N PRO A 153 -1.88 -11.59 -3.88
CA PRO A 153 -2.83 -12.47 -4.56
C PRO A 153 -4.27 -11.96 -4.48
N GLY A 154 -4.97 -12.03 -5.62
CA GLY A 154 -6.37 -11.58 -5.74
C GLY A 154 -6.56 -10.09 -5.94
N ASN A 155 -5.51 -9.26 -5.82
CA ASN A 155 -5.61 -7.86 -6.21
C ASN A 155 -5.80 -7.75 -7.74
N PRO A 156 -6.56 -6.75 -8.21
CA PRO A 156 -6.52 -6.34 -9.61
C PRO A 156 -5.11 -5.86 -10.03
N ASP A 157 -4.91 -5.69 -11.34
CA ASP A 157 -3.72 -5.05 -11.90
C ASP A 157 -3.39 -3.76 -11.14
N THR A 158 -2.24 -3.76 -10.48
CA THR A 158 -1.82 -2.68 -9.58
C THR A 158 -0.74 -1.86 -10.25
N TRP A 159 -0.89 -0.54 -10.28
CA TRP A 159 0.10 0.41 -10.81
C TRP A 159 0.59 1.36 -9.73
N ALA A 160 1.79 1.93 -9.90
CA ALA A 160 2.31 2.89 -8.93
C ALA A 160 2.02 4.35 -9.30
N HIS A 161 1.43 5.11 -8.38
CA HIS A 161 1.67 6.55 -8.30
C HIS A 161 2.96 6.77 -7.51
N SER A 162 4.11 6.58 -8.16
CA SER A 162 5.43 6.86 -7.59
C SER A 162 5.87 8.28 -7.92
N ARG A 163 6.58 8.93 -6.99
CA ARG A 163 7.05 10.31 -7.18
C ARG A 163 8.47 10.46 -6.65
N ASP A 164 9.32 11.12 -7.41
CA ASP A 164 10.71 11.32 -7.03
C ASP A 164 10.87 12.14 -5.72
N TYR A 165 9.80 12.74 -5.21
CA TYR A 165 9.74 13.42 -3.90
C TYR A 165 9.36 12.50 -2.72
N GLY A 166 9.26 11.18 -2.92
CA GLY A 166 9.24 10.21 -1.81
C GLY A 166 7.88 9.62 -1.44
N VAL A 167 6.85 9.74 -2.30
CA VAL A 167 5.57 9.03 -2.10
C VAL A 167 5.42 7.91 -3.12
N LEU A 168 4.84 6.80 -2.69
CA LEU A 168 4.35 5.74 -3.56
C LEU A 168 2.95 5.33 -3.12
N VAL A 169 2.03 5.23 -4.08
CA VAL A 169 0.73 4.55 -3.89
C VAL A 169 0.69 3.36 -4.83
N ALA A 170 0.56 2.15 -4.28
CA ALA A 170 0.23 0.97 -5.07
C ALA A 170 -1.28 0.92 -5.26
N ASN A 171 -1.70 1.21 -6.49
CA ASN A 171 -3.07 1.53 -6.84
C ASN A 171 -3.70 0.37 -7.63
N PRO A 172 -4.64 -0.39 -7.03
CA PRO A 172 -5.30 -1.52 -7.67
C PRO A 172 -6.52 -1.11 -8.51
N PHE A 173 -6.71 0.19 -8.77
CA PHE A 173 -7.83 0.72 -9.54
C PHE A 173 -7.37 1.17 -10.93
N PRO A 174 -8.29 1.37 -11.90
CA PRO A 174 -7.89 1.81 -13.24
C PRO A 174 -6.99 3.04 -13.20
N LEU A 175 -5.97 3.06 -14.07
CA LEU A 175 -5.03 4.18 -14.19
C LEU A 175 -5.75 5.53 -14.32
N ASP A 176 -5.31 6.55 -13.59
CA ASP A 176 -5.90 7.91 -13.63
C ASP A 176 -5.53 8.65 -14.92
N ILE A 177 -6.23 8.28 -15.98
CA ILE A 177 -6.23 8.94 -17.29
C ILE A 177 -7.66 9.33 -17.65
N LYS A 178 -7.82 10.35 -18.50
CA LYS A 178 -9.13 10.87 -18.91
C LYS A 178 -10.14 9.78 -19.31
N ALA A 179 -9.68 8.76 -20.04
CA ALA A 179 -10.52 7.66 -20.52
C ALA A 179 -11.05 6.73 -19.41
N ASN A 180 -10.41 6.69 -18.25
CA ASN A 180 -10.78 5.83 -17.13
C ASN A 180 -11.56 6.55 -16.02
N ARG A 181 -11.57 7.89 -15.98
CA ARG A 181 -12.10 8.66 -14.83
C ARG A 181 -13.59 8.45 -14.51
N SER A 182 -14.38 7.97 -15.48
CA SER A 182 -15.79 7.63 -15.25
C SER A 182 -15.99 6.19 -14.74
N LYS A 183 -14.94 5.34 -14.75
CA LYS A 183 -15.01 3.97 -14.26
C LYS A 183 -15.12 3.92 -12.74
N ARG A 184 -15.69 2.82 -12.24
CA ARG A 184 -15.86 2.53 -10.82
C ARG A 184 -15.64 1.05 -10.59
N VAL A 185 -15.14 0.71 -9.41
CA VAL A 185 -15.20 -0.65 -8.86
C VAL A 185 -16.34 -0.67 -7.86
N GLU A 186 -17.46 -1.27 -8.27
CA GLU A 186 -18.67 -1.38 -7.47
C GLU A 186 -18.58 -2.59 -6.52
N VAL A 187 -19.01 -2.42 -5.27
CA VAL A 187 -19.11 -3.48 -4.27
C VAL A 187 -20.59 -3.62 -3.88
N PRO A 188 -21.25 -4.75 -4.24
CA PRO A 188 -22.65 -4.98 -3.89
C PRO A 188 -22.88 -5.08 -2.36
N PRO A 189 -24.13 -4.90 -1.90
CA PRO A 189 -24.50 -5.13 -0.51
C PRO A 189 -24.08 -6.52 -0.01
N GLY A 190 -23.43 -6.57 1.15
CA GLY A 190 -22.99 -7.81 1.79
C GLY A 190 -21.77 -8.48 1.15
N GLU A 191 -21.32 -8.03 -0.01
CA GLU A 191 -20.10 -8.52 -0.64
C GLU A 191 -18.85 -7.86 -0.01
N THR A 192 -17.71 -8.53 -0.16
CA THR A 192 -16.43 -8.07 0.37
C THR A 192 -15.44 -7.80 -0.76
N PHE A 193 -14.86 -6.60 -0.77
CA PHE A 193 -13.73 -6.28 -1.61
C PHE A 193 -12.44 -6.40 -0.80
N THR A 194 -11.53 -7.28 -1.22
CA THR A 194 -10.29 -7.56 -0.48
C THR A 194 -9.07 -7.03 -1.21
N LEU A 195 -8.20 -6.34 -0.48
CA LEU A 195 -6.89 -5.91 -0.95
C LEU A 195 -5.78 -6.47 -0.06
N ARG A 196 -4.75 -7.03 -0.69
CA ARG A 196 -3.59 -7.64 -0.01
C ARG A 196 -2.30 -6.97 -0.43
N PHE A 197 -1.47 -6.59 0.52
CA PHE A 197 -0.18 -5.97 0.23
C PHE A 197 0.91 -6.46 1.17
N GLY A 198 2.15 -6.41 0.67
CA GLY A 198 3.36 -6.65 1.45
C GLY A 198 4.23 -5.40 1.49
N VAL A 199 4.93 -5.20 2.60
CA VAL A 199 5.95 -4.17 2.76
C VAL A 199 7.18 -4.79 3.41
N GLN A 200 8.26 -4.95 2.65
CA GLN A 200 9.56 -5.37 3.20
C GLN A 200 10.36 -4.11 3.55
N ILE A 201 10.67 -3.95 4.82
CA ILE A 201 11.68 -3.02 5.31
C ILE A 201 13.01 -3.77 5.32
N HIS A 202 14.02 -3.24 4.65
CA HIS A 202 15.29 -3.94 4.45
C HIS A 202 16.52 -3.08 4.76
N GLN A 203 17.60 -3.74 5.18
CA GLN A 203 18.90 -3.14 5.43
C GLN A 203 20.03 -4.07 4.99
N HIS A 204 21.00 -3.53 4.25
CA HIS A 204 22.14 -4.25 3.69
C HIS A 204 23.40 -3.39 3.70
N LEU A 205 24.56 -4.01 3.46
CA LEU A 205 25.84 -3.28 3.32
C LEU A 205 25.85 -2.41 2.06
N ASP A 206 25.27 -2.91 0.97
CA ASP A 206 25.15 -2.22 -0.31
C ASP A 206 23.90 -2.66 -1.07
N ALA A 207 23.65 -2.02 -2.21
CA ALA A 207 22.47 -2.27 -3.04
C ALA A 207 22.39 -3.68 -3.65
N GLN A 208 23.52 -4.40 -3.79
CA GLN A 208 23.55 -5.76 -4.33
C GLN A 208 23.12 -6.80 -3.29
N GLY A 209 23.19 -6.45 -2.01
CA GLY A 209 22.75 -7.31 -0.91
C GLY A 209 21.25 -7.55 -0.84
N PHE A 210 20.42 -6.76 -1.55
CA PHE A 210 18.97 -6.92 -1.57
C PHE A 210 18.48 -7.53 -2.88
N ASP A 211 17.80 -8.69 -2.81
CA ASP A 211 17.08 -9.29 -3.94
C ASP A 211 15.57 -9.02 -3.80
N PRO A 212 15.01 -8.04 -4.52
CA PRO A 212 13.59 -7.72 -4.43
C PRO A 212 12.68 -8.83 -4.95
N ALA A 213 13.17 -9.70 -5.85
CA ALA A 213 12.39 -10.84 -6.34
C ALA A 213 12.33 -11.96 -5.28
N GLN A 214 13.42 -12.19 -4.54
CA GLN A 214 13.40 -13.10 -3.39
C GLN A 214 12.49 -12.58 -2.28
N SER A 215 12.55 -11.28 -1.97
CA SER A 215 11.65 -10.64 -1.02
C SER A 215 10.18 -10.80 -1.43
N TYR A 216 9.84 -10.62 -2.71
CA TYR A 216 8.48 -10.86 -3.19
C TYR A 216 8.04 -12.33 -3.06
N ARG A 217 8.92 -13.29 -3.37
CA ARG A 217 8.64 -14.72 -3.11
C ARG A 217 8.41 -15.03 -1.63
N ARG A 218 9.15 -14.36 -0.72
CA ARG A 218 8.95 -14.47 0.73
C ARG A 218 7.59 -13.93 1.14
N TYR A 219 7.14 -12.81 0.56
CA TYR A 219 5.80 -12.30 0.80
C TYR A 219 4.72 -13.28 0.34
N LEU A 220 4.85 -13.83 -0.87
CA LEU A 220 3.88 -14.80 -1.39
C LEU A 220 3.78 -16.10 -0.57
N SER A 221 4.84 -16.49 0.15
CA SER A 221 4.82 -17.70 0.99
C SER A 221 4.13 -17.52 2.34
N ILE A 222 3.84 -16.28 2.75
CA ILE A 222 3.26 -15.98 4.06
C ILE A 222 1.81 -15.49 4.00
N VAL A 223 1.29 -15.20 2.80
CA VAL A 223 -0.09 -14.77 2.59
C VAL A 223 -0.95 -15.91 2.08
N SER A 224 -2.22 -15.89 2.46
CA SER A 224 -3.21 -16.85 1.94
C SER A 224 -3.37 -16.65 0.43
N GLN A 225 -3.41 -17.77 -0.30
CA GLN A 225 -3.83 -17.79 -1.70
C GLN A 225 -5.36 -17.69 -1.77
N PRO A 226 -5.93 -17.04 -2.79
CA PRO A 226 -7.37 -16.92 -2.97
C PRO A 226 -8.04 -18.28 -3.19
#